data_AF-A0A966YDT2-F1
#
_entry.id   AF-A0A966YDT2-F1
#
_cell.length_a   1.000
_cell.length_b   1.000
_cell.length_c   1.000
_cell.angle_alpha   90.00
_cell.angle_beta   90.00
_cell.angle_gamma   90.00
#
_symmetry.space_group_name_H-M   'P 1'
#
loop_
_entity.id
_entity.type
_entity.pdbx_description
1 polymer ?
#
loop_
_entity_poly.entity_id
_entity_poly.type
_entity_poly.pdbx_seq_one_letter_code
_entity_poly.pdbx_strand_id
1 'polypeptide(L)'
;SLFGWQKPCYLLDDGYASSFNELMETTDWSAYGRASGNPKCQQCMAHCGYEPAAVEATFGSWQGFWRTVRLMLVGPPDPPVTVTGTASAPQPRLPRLPVIEPTPAERVA
;
A
#
# COMPACT_ATOMS: atom_id res chain seq x y z
N SER A 1 -6.58 -22.40 -2.54
CA SER A 1 -6.73 -21.52 -1.36
C SER A 1 -7.33 -22.35 -0.24
N LEU A 2 -6.73 -22.32 0.96
CA LEU A 2 -7.21 -23.06 2.13
C LEU A 2 -8.49 -22.45 2.74
N PHE A 3 -8.70 -21.13 2.58
CA PHE A 3 -9.77 -20.38 3.25
C PHE A 3 -10.79 -19.74 2.28
N GLY A 4 -10.68 -19.98 0.97
CA GLY A 4 -11.54 -19.38 -0.06
C GLY A 4 -10.91 -18.18 -0.77
N TRP A 5 -11.72 -17.27 -1.31
CA TRP A 5 -11.28 -16.05 -1.98
C TRP A 5 -11.01 -14.95 -0.98
N GLN A 6 -9.79 -14.41 -0.94
CA GLN A 6 -9.50 -13.29 -0.05
C GLN A 6 -10.30 -12.06 -0.48
N LYS A 7 -10.88 -11.35 0.50
CA LYS A 7 -11.54 -10.07 0.24
C LYS A 7 -10.57 -9.05 -0.39
N PRO A 8 -11.06 -8.00 -1.07
CA PRO A 8 -10.31 -7.25 -2.10
C PRO A 8 -9.01 -6.60 -1.63
N CYS A 9 -8.85 -6.35 -0.33
CA CYS A 9 -7.64 -5.79 0.23
C CYS A 9 -7.11 -6.69 1.34
N TYR A 10 -6.12 -7.53 1.02
CA TYR A 10 -5.46 -8.40 2.00
C TYR A 10 -4.85 -7.63 3.19
N LEU A 11 -4.53 -6.35 2.99
CA LEU A 11 -4.01 -5.45 4.03
C LEU A 11 -5.05 -5.02 5.07
N LEU A 12 -6.34 -5.08 4.73
CA LEU A 12 -7.42 -4.72 5.66
C LEU A 12 -7.88 -5.89 6.51
N ASP A 13 -7.48 -7.12 6.13
CA ASP A 13 -7.82 -8.37 6.82
C ASP A 13 -9.33 -8.55 7.06
N ASP A 14 -10.15 -8.17 6.08
CA ASP A 14 -11.62 -8.27 6.18
C ASP A 14 -12.16 -9.70 6.02
N GLY A 15 -11.26 -10.69 5.87
CA GLY A 15 -11.54 -12.12 5.77
C GLY A 15 -11.60 -12.67 4.34
N TYR A 16 -12.34 -13.76 4.18
CA TYR A 16 -12.45 -14.54 2.94
C TYR A 16 -13.92 -14.76 2.57
N ALA A 17 -14.19 -14.85 1.27
CA ALA A 17 -15.43 -15.32 0.67
C ALA A 17 -15.29 -16.80 0.25
N SER A 18 -16.36 -17.58 0.32
CA SER A 18 -16.32 -19.00 -0.05
C SER A 18 -16.16 -19.24 -1.55
N SER A 19 -16.58 -18.28 -2.38
CA SER A 19 -16.51 -18.33 -3.84
C SER A 19 -16.21 -16.96 -4.46
N PHE A 20 -15.80 -16.96 -5.73
CA PHE A 20 -15.57 -15.73 -6.48
C PHE A 20 -16.88 -14.94 -6.67
N ASN A 21 -18.00 -15.62 -6.93
CA ASN A 21 -19.28 -14.95 -7.07
C ASN A 21 -19.68 -14.22 -5.79
N GLU A 22 -19.54 -14.88 -4.63
CA GLU A 22 -19.80 -14.24 -3.34
C GLU A 22 -18.89 -13.02 -3.14
N LEU A 23 -17.60 -13.12 -3.45
CA LEU A 23 -16.68 -11.98 -3.39
C LEU A 23 -17.20 -10.82 -4.25
N MET A 24 -17.63 -11.08 -5.49
CA MET A 24 -18.06 -10.03 -6.41
C MET A 24 -19.38 -9.38 -5.99
N GLU A 25 -20.35 -10.16 -5.54
CA GLU A 25 -21.72 -9.71 -5.26
C GLU A 25 -21.88 -9.09 -3.87
N THR A 26 -21.14 -9.59 -2.87
CA THR A 26 -21.33 -9.18 -1.47
C THR A 26 -20.34 -8.12 -1.00
N THR A 27 -19.25 -7.90 -1.74
CA THR A 27 -18.29 -6.87 -1.40
C THR A 27 -18.87 -5.48 -1.67
N ASP A 28 -18.89 -4.63 -0.65
CA ASP A 28 -19.12 -3.20 -0.82
C ASP A 28 -17.86 -2.54 -1.40
N TRP A 29 -17.76 -2.51 -2.72
CA TRP A 29 -16.63 -1.91 -3.43
C TRP A 29 -16.46 -0.42 -3.15
N SER A 30 -17.54 0.27 -2.76
CA SER A 30 -17.51 1.70 -2.46
C SER A 30 -16.75 2.02 -1.17
N ALA A 31 -16.57 1.03 -0.28
CA ALA A 31 -15.82 1.16 0.97
C ALA A 31 -14.28 1.07 0.79
N TYR A 32 -13.79 0.72 -0.40
CA TYR A 32 -12.36 0.52 -0.67
C TYR A 32 -11.74 1.62 -1.56
N GLY A 33 -10.44 1.83 -1.39
CA GLY A 33 -9.67 2.77 -2.20
C GLY A 33 -9.68 4.21 -1.65
N ARG A 34 -8.95 5.12 -2.32
CA ARG A 34 -8.75 6.48 -1.81
C ARG A 34 -10.04 7.30 -1.78
N ALA A 35 -10.95 7.05 -2.71
CA ALA A 35 -12.21 7.79 -2.82
C ALA A 35 -13.29 7.32 -1.82
N SER A 36 -13.09 6.20 -1.11
CA SER A 36 -14.12 5.62 -0.23
C SER A 36 -14.36 6.37 1.08
N GLY A 37 -13.49 7.32 1.43
CA GLY A 37 -13.49 7.93 2.76
C GLY A 37 -12.97 7.02 3.89
N ASN A 38 -12.61 5.76 3.59
CA ASN A 38 -12.01 4.86 4.58
C ASN A 38 -10.62 5.38 4.98
N PRO A 39 -10.38 5.71 6.28
CA PRO A 39 -9.12 6.29 6.73
C PRO A 39 -7.93 5.34 6.50
N LYS A 40 -8.15 4.02 6.49
CA LYS A 40 -7.11 3.02 6.21
C LYS A 40 -6.67 3.04 4.74
N CYS A 41 -7.51 3.51 3.83
CA CYS A 41 -7.24 3.55 2.39
C CYS A 41 -6.69 4.89 1.90
N GLN A 42 -6.81 5.97 2.67
CA GLN A 42 -6.46 7.34 2.22
C GLN A 42 -4.99 7.50 1.80
N GLN A 43 -4.08 6.78 2.47
CA GLN A 43 -2.63 6.95 2.34
C GLN A 43 -1.90 5.61 2.16
N CYS A 44 -2.62 4.52 1.88
CA CYS A 44 -2.00 3.18 1.87
C CYS A 44 -1.03 2.94 0.70
N MET A 45 -1.09 3.75 -0.36
CA MET A 45 -0.27 3.68 -1.60
C MET A 45 -0.23 2.31 -2.31
N ALA A 46 -0.91 1.30 -1.78
CA ALA A 46 -0.94 -0.07 -2.29
C ALA A 46 -2.09 -0.32 -3.28
N HIS A 47 -2.88 0.70 -3.60
CA HIS A 47 -3.89 0.59 -4.64
C HIS A 47 -3.21 0.53 -6.01
N CYS A 48 -3.58 -0.44 -6.85
CA CYS A 48 -2.92 -0.75 -8.14
C CYS A 48 -2.81 0.44 -9.12
N GLY A 49 -3.54 1.53 -8.89
CA GLY A 49 -3.54 2.72 -9.74
C GLY A 49 -2.38 3.70 -9.53
N TYR A 50 -1.58 3.58 -8.46
CA TYR A 50 -0.46 4.51 -8.24
C TYR A 50 0.71 4.24 -9.18
N GLU A 51 1.02 2.98 -9.47
CA GLU A 51 2.15 2.60 -10.31
C GLU A 51 1.96 3.04 -11.77
N PRO A 52 0.80 2.80 -12.43
CA PRO A 52 0.57 3.29 -13.78
C PRO A 52 0.58 4.82 -13.89
N ALA A 53 0.04 5.53 -12.89
CA ALA A 53 0.05 6.99 -12.87
C ALA A 53 1.48 7.56 -12.77
N ALA A 54 2.36 6.92 -11.98
CA ALA A 54 3.77 7.30 -11.89
C ALA A 54 4.52 7.03 -13.20
N VAL A 55 4.23 5.91 -13.86
CA VAL A 55 4.78 5.57 -15.19
C VAL A 55 4.32 6.58 -16.23
N GLU A 56 3.03 6.91 -16.27
CA GLU A 56 2.48 7.91 -17.20
C GLU A 56 3.11 9.30 -16.98
N ALA A 57 3.25 9.73 -15.72
CA ALA A 57 3.92 11.00 -15.41
C ALA A 57 5.39 11.03 -15.86
N THR A 58 6.05 9.88 -15.89
CA THR A 58 7.46 9.73 -16.27
C THR A 58 7.64 9.63 -17.79
N PHE A 59 6.80 8.84 -18.46
CA PHE A 59 7.01 8.44 -19.86
C PHE A 59 5.96 8.98 -20.83
N GLY A 60 4.81 9.47 -20.35
CA GLY A 60 3.73 10.01 -21.17
C GLY A 60 4.05 11.36 -21.84
N SER A 61 5.17 11.99 -21.48
CA SER A 61 5.62 13.21 -22.14
C SER A 61 7.16 13.32 -22.20
N TRP A 62 7.65 14.00 -23.23
CA TRP A 62 9.07 14.33 -23.36
C TRP A 62 9.58 15.16 -22.17
N GLN A 63 8.76 16.05 -21.64
CA GLN A 63 9.10 16.87 -20.48
C GLN A 63 9.23 16.03 -19.20
N GLY A 64 8.30 15.10 -18.96
CA GLY A 64 8.36 14.17 -17.83
C GLY A 64 9.60 13.28 -17.88
N PHE A 65 9.94 12.79 -19.07
CA PHE A 65 11.14 12.00 -19.30
C PHE A 65 12.42 12.81 -19.00
N TRP A 66 12.56 14.01 -19.58
CA TRP A 66 13.71 14.87 -19.32
C TRP A 66 13.84 15.29 -17.87
N ARG A 67 12.73 15.56 -17.19
CA ARG A 67 12.71 15.86 -15.76
C ARG A 67 13.28 14.69 -14.97
N THR A 68 12.89 13.46 -15.29
CA THR A 68 13.39 12.24 -14.64
C THR A 68 14.88 12.02 -14.91
N VAL A 69 15.34 12.18 -16.16
CA VAL A 69 16.76 12.11 -16.51
C VAL A 69 17.59 13.13 -15.72
N ARG A 70 17.11 14.37 -15.63
CA ARG A 70 17.79 15.41 -14.85
C ARG A 70 17.85 15.06 -13.37
N LEU A 71 16.76 14.54 -12.79
CA LEU A 71 16.72 14.13 -11.39
C LEU A 71 17.72 12.99 -11.11
N MET A 72 17.87 12.04 -12.01
CA MET A 72 18.82 10.93 -11.85
C MET A 72 20.28 11.38 -11.99
N LEU A 73 20.57 12.36 -12.85
CA LEU A 73 21.94 12.84 -13.10
C LEU A 73 22.41 13.92 -12.13
N VAL A 74 21.51 14.82 -11.72
CA VAL A 74 21.84 16.04 -10.96
C VAL A 74 21.24 16.03 -9.56
N GLY A 75 20.25 15.17 -9.30
CA GLY A 75 19.49 15.14 -8.04
C GLY A 75 18.29 16.08 -8.03
N PRO A 76 17.37 15.92 -7.05
CA PRO A 76 16.28 16.86 -6.84
C PRO A 76 16.82 18.22 -6.37
N PRO A 77 16.20 19.33 -6.77
CA PRO A 77 16.47 20.62 -6.13
C PRO A 77 16.10 20.53 -4.64
N ASP A 78 16.83 21.26 -3.79
CA ASP A 78 16.50 21.32 -2.38
C ASP A 78 15.06 21.79 -2.21
N PRO A 79 14.21 21.02 -1.49
CA PRO A 79 12.85 21.47 -1.23
C PRO A 79 12.91 22.76 -0.40
N PRO A 80 11.99 23.72 -0.61
CA PRO A 80 11.77 24.76 0.38
C PRO A 80 11.35 24.06 1.67
N VAL A 81 12.27 24.00 2.65
CA VAL A 81 12.02 23.38 3.94
C VAL A 81 11.07 24.30 4.72
N THR A 82 9.78 24.12 4.50
CA THR A 82 8.77 24.53 5.48
C THR A 82 8.24 23.26 6.12
N VAL A 83 8.95 22.78 7.15
CA VAL A 83 8.36 21.85 8.11
C VAL A 83 7.34 22.66 8.91
N THR A 84 6.14 22.84 8.37
CA THR A 84 5.00 23.22 9.20
C THR A 84 4.72 22.00 10.06
N GLY A 85 5.16 22.06 11.32
CA GLY A 85 5.05 20.96 12.27
C GLY A 85 3.64 20.38 12.25
N THR A 86 3.49 19.22 11.64
CA THR A 86 2.37 18.34 11.92
C THR A 86 2.65 17.80 13.31
N ALA A 87 1.81 18.21 14.27
CA ALA A 87 1.76 17.58 15.57
C ALA A 87 1.73 16.07 15.34
N SER A 88 2.81 15.39 15.73
CA SER A 88 2.90 13.94 15.67
C SER A 88 1.77 13.41 16.52
N ALA A 89 0.80 12.75 15.91
CA ALA A 89 -0.18 11.98 16.67
C ALA A 89 0.61 11.05 17.61
N PRO A 90 0.25 10.94 18.90
CA PRO A 90 0.96 10.08 19.83
C PRO A 90 0.96 8.67 19.24
N GLN A 91 2.16 8.15 18.94
CA GLN A 91 2.24 6.82 18.37
C GLN A 91 1.60 5.84 19.36
N PRO A 92 0.68 4.97 18.90
CA PRO A 92 0.17 3.93 19.77
C PRO A 92 1.37 3.11 20.25
N ARG A 93 1.46 2.88 21.57
CA ARG A 93 2.49 2.00 22.13
C ARG A 93 2.16 0.58 21.68
N LEU A 94 2.73 0.17 20.54
CA LEU A 94 2.59 -1.18 20.06
C LEU A 94 3.22 -2.13 21.10
N PRO A 95 2.52 -3.19 21.52
CA PRO A 95 3.13 -4.23 22.33
C PRO A 95 4.32 -4.83 21.56
N ARG A 96 5.43 -5.07 22.24
CA ARG A 96 6.55 -5.82 21.66
C ARG A 96 6.06 -7.23 21.38
N LEU A 97 5.84 -7.55 20.12
CA LEU A 97 5.56 -8.92 19.70
C LEU A 97 6.78 -9.79 20.02
N PRO A 98 6.59 -11.01 20.55
CA PRO A 98 7.69 -11.93 20.76
C PRO A 98 8.36 -12.22 19.41
N VAL A 99 9.69 -12.16 19.39
CA VAL A 99 10.47 -12.64 18.24
C VAL A 99 10.23 -14.14 18.19
N ILE A 100 9.52 -14.61 17.16
CA ILE A 100 9.39 -16.04 16.88
C ILE A 100 10.76 -16.47 16.36
N GLU A 101 11.56 -17.08 17.23
CA GLU A 101 12.78 -17.76 16.81
C GLU A 101 12.38 -18.89 15.84
N PRO A 102 13.13 -19.10 14.74
CA PRO A 102 12.80 -20.15 13.79
C PRO A 102 12.85 -21.49 14.51
N THR A 103 11.73 -22.22 14.49
CA THR A 103 11.67 -23.60 14.97
C THR A 103 12.77 -24.40 14.27
N PRO A 104 13.68 -25.08 14.99
CA PRO A 104 14.67 -25.94 14.35
C PRO A 104 13.92 -26.97 13.51
N ALA A 105 14.28 -27.08 12.23
CA ALA A 105 13.72 -28.08 11.35
C ALA A 105 13.96 -29.46 11.98
N GLU A 106 12.91 -30.04 12.56
CA GLU A 106 12.94 -31.41 13.05
C GLU A 106 13.17 -32.29 11.82
N ARG A 107 14.37 -32.87 11.74
CA ARG A 107 14.73 -33.83 10.71
C ARG A 107 13.83 -35.03 10.87
N VAL A 108 12.79 -35.10 10.06
CA VAL A 108 12.04 -36.33 9.82
C VAL A 108 13.02 -37.33 9.20
N ALA A 109 13.49 -38.25 10.03
CA ALA A 109 14.20 -39.46 9.62
C ALA A 109 13.19 -40.57 9.33
#